data_AF-A0A9D8FU86-F1
#
_entry.id   AF-A0A9D8FU86-F1
#
_cell.length_a   1.000
_cell.length_b   1.000
_cell.length_c   1.000
_cell.angle_alpha   90.00
_cell.angle_beta   90.00
_cell.angle_gamma   90.00
#
_symmetry.space_group_name_H-M   'P 1'
#
loop_
_entity.id
_entity.type
_entity.pdbx_description
1 polymer ?
#
loop_
_entity_poly.entity_id
_entity_poly.type
_entity_poly.pdbx_seq_one_letter_code
_entity_poly.pdbx_strand_id
1 'polypeptide(L)'
;MTSLYLRRQTPEQRTELIRNLHQSQNNVCFICEEPIDLAIHKDALDIDHIIPISVSGKDDPSNFALTHASCNRAKQASNLEVARTLCRLDKIRSSLASENRGPNLADILAIHGGAKHNLNFSRQGDRIRFACPELGSNQITDLPIYTDELSGFGYFFTKLPIAYLHHDDKINPRAIGQNISKLIQEFYLKRPQLHPSLGWIHTADGEPSTVRIFDGQHKAAAQILLGVRSLPVRVFINPDIDILLKTNFNAGTSLRQVAFDKSVQRHLGNTVYVQRVERYQAEHNLAEDHFGFSESDLVKYFRGESREVKKYILDAVRDTITYHPDNKLKEYVDLGGRNTERPLSYSTIEKTFYSFFIYQDVLDTPLDFRLDEEENPREHEKEQILQLMNIIAEEIFVGRFDPDIGTLRIENRIQKGEVLPLEHIRAFRMSKEEVVYNWLKYVEQIIKNYFIMQGRPIQEEKLFHYKFPQPLWDRIRVFIRNLSNLPIWVNNELSQTVFGGKQNYAFWQAIFETGKSPQGVRVLAEPLDLMKMIQE
;
A
#
# COMPACT_ATOMS: atom_id res chain seq x y z
N MET A 1 -4.09 24.10 -28.30
CA MET A 1 -4.51 25.25 -29.14
C MET A 1 -5.34 26.18 -28.29
N THR A 2 -5.20 27.49 -28.46
CA THR A 2 -5.96 28.50 -27.69
C THR A 2 -7.29 28.81 -28.38
N SER A 3 -8.35 29.03 -27.59
CA SER A 3 -9.70 29.38 -28.10
C SER A 3 -9.65 30.67 -28.92
N LEU A 4 -10.17 30.63 -30.15
CA LEU A 4 -10.36 31.81 -30.98
C LEU A 4 -11.61 32.57 -30.54
N TYR A 5 -12.65 31.86 -30.09
CA TYR A 5 -13.87 32.45 -29.56
C TYR A 5 -13.57 33.32 -28.33
N LEU A 6 -12.93 32.77 -27.30
CA LEU A 6 -12.65 33.51 -26.06
C LEU A 6 -11.69 34.69 -26.28
N ARG A 7 -10.78 34.61 -27.26
CA ARG A 7 -9.87 35.70 -27.63
C ARG A 7 -10.56 36.89 -28.29
N ARG A 8 -11.72 36.67 -28.93
CA ARG A 8 -12.49 37.70 -29.64
C ARG A 8 -13.49 38.43 -28.73
N GLN A 9 -13.66 38.00 -27.49
CA GLN A 9 -14.64 38.58 -26.56
C GLN A 9 -14.16 39.91 -25.97
N THR A 10 -15.10 40.85 -25.81
CA THR A 10 -14.89 42.04 -24.96
C THR A 10 -14.99 41.68 -23.47
N PRO A 11 -14.50 42.53 -22.55
CA PRO A 11 -14.63 42.31 -21.10
C PRO A 11 -16.08 42.11 -20.64
N GLU A 12 -17.03 42.84 -21.22
CA GLU A 12 -18.45 42.74 -20.91
C GLU A 12 -19.02 41.40 -21.38
N GLN A 13 -18.69 40.99 -22.61
CA GLN A 13 -19.10 39.69 -23.17
C GLN A 13 -18.54 38.51 -22.38
N ARG A 14 -17.30 38.63 -21.89
CA ARG A 14 -16.68 37.61 -21.03
C ARG A 14 -17.39 37.51 -19.68
N THR A 15 -17.75 38.65 -19.08
CA THR A 15 -18.49 38.69 -17.80
C THR A 15 -19.87 38.07 -17.94
N GLU A 16 -20.56 38.34 -19.05
CA GLU A 16 -21.86 37.74 -19.36
C GLU A 16 -21.75 36.23 -19.56
N LEU A 17 -20.72 35.76 -20.28
CA LEU A 17 -20.46 34.33 -20.45
C LEU A 17 -20.21 33.64 -19.10
N ILE A 18 -19.43 34.26 -18.19
CA ILE A 18 -19.20 33.72 -16.84
C ILE A 18 -20.53 33.57 -16.08
N ARG A 19 -21.39 34.59 -16.10
CA ARG A 19 -22.70 34.53 -15.43
C ARG A 19 -23.60 33.43 -15.99
N ASN A 20 -23.64 33.29 -17.32
CA ASN A 20 -24.43 32.26 -17.98
C ASN A 20 -23.92 30.84 -17.66
N LEU A 21 -22.60 30.62 -17.71
CA LEU A 21 -22.00 29.35 -17.34
C LEU A 21 -22.22 29.02 -15.87
N HIS A 22 -22.05 30.01 -14.98
CA HIS A 22 -22.28 29.86 -13.54
C HIS A 22 -23.71 29.40 -13.22
N GLN A 23 -24.72 30.06 -13.81
CA GLN A 23 -26.13 29.66 -13.65
C GLN A 23 -26.41 28.28 -14.23
N SER A 24 -25.93 27.98 -15.44
CA SER A 24 -26.14 26.68 -16.09
C SER A 24 -25.51 25.51 -15.32
N GLN A 25 -24.48 25.79 -14.51
CA GLN A 25 -23.76 24.82 -13.68
C GLN A 25 -24.29 24.76 -12.25
N ASN A 26 -25.49 25.30 -11.96
CA ASN A 26 -26.04 25.37 -10.60
C ASN A 26 -25.08 26.03 -9.60
N ASN A 27 -24.37 27.06 -10.04
CA ASN A 27 -23.45 27.86 -9.23
C ASN A 27 -22.23 27.11 -8.69
N VAL A 28 -21.86 25.96 -9.26
CA VAL A 28 -20.67 25.19 -8.83
C VAL A 28 -19.59 25.11 -9.90
N CYS A 29 -18.36 24.86 -9.45
CA CYS A 29 -17.23 24.57 -10.32
C CYS A 29 -17.44 23.26 -11.07
N PHE A 30 -17.20 23.27 -12.39
CA PHE A 30 -17.42 22.08 -13.21
C PHE A 30 -16.52 20.90 -12.80
N ILE A 31 -15.30 21.13 -12.30
CA ILE A 31 -14.35 20.06 -11.98
C ILE A 31 -14.59 19.52 -10.56
N CYS A 32 -14.54 20.39 -9.56
CA CYS A 32 -14.58 19.96 -8.16
C CYS A 32 -15.99 19.94 -7.56
N GLU A 33 -16.98 20.52 -8.24
CA GLU A 33 -18.38 20.56 -7.80
C GLU A 33 -18.60 21.36 -6.50
N GLU A 34 -17.63 22.19 -6.11
CA GLU A 34 -17.75 23.12 -4.99
C GLU A 34 -18.39 24.44 -5.44
N PRO A 35 -19.06 25.18 -4.53
CA PRO A 35 -19.70 26.45 -4.84
C PRO A 35 -18.74 27.48 -5.43
N ILE A 36 -19.20 28.21 -6.45
CA ILE A 36 -18.55 29.40 -6.99
C ILE A 36 -19.33 30.62 -6.51
N ASP A 37 -18.66 31.49 -5.78
CA ASP A 37 -19.08 32.88 -5.59
C ASP A 37 -18.38 33.80 -6.60
N LEU A 38 -19.15 34.52 -7.43
CA LEU A 38 -18.61 35.38 -8.50
C LEU A 38 -17.93 36.66 -7.98
N ALA A 39 -18.27 37.11 -6.78
CA ALA A 39 -17.66 38.29 -6.16
C ALA A 39 -16.34 37.90 -5.48
N ILE A 40 -16.35 36.80 -4.71
CA ILE A 40 -15.17 36.33 -3.97
C ILE A 40 -14.12 35.75 -4.93
N HIS A 41 -14.55 34.98 -5.94
CA HIS A 41 -13.63 34.29 -6.86
C HIS A 41 -13.38 35.04 -8.17
N LYS A 42 -13.68 36.34 -8.26
CA LYS A 42 -13.63 37.13 -9.50
C LYS A 42 -12.35 36.93 -10.34
N ASP A 43 -11.19 36.85 -9.69
CA ASP A 43 -9.87 36.68 -10.34
C ASP A 43 -9.30 35.25 -10.23
N ALA A 44 -10.12 34.32 -9.74
CA ALA A 44 -9.76 32.93 -9.49
C ALA A 44 -10.61 31.93 -10.31
N LEU A 45 -11.25 32.40 -11.39
CA LEU A 45 -12.09 31.60 -12.28
C LEU A 45 -11.52 31.53 -13.69
N ASP A 46 -11.59 30.34 -14.27
CA ASP A 46 -11.20 30.05 -15.65
C ASP A 46 -12.39 29.47 -16.43
N ILE A 47 -12.48 29.83 -17.71
CA ILE A 47 -13.35 29.19 -18.69
C ILE A 47 -12.48 28.26 -19.52
N ASP A 48 -12.86 27.00 -19.61
CA ASP A 48 -12.15 26.00 -20.42
C ASP A 48 -13.14 25.13 -21.22
N HIS A 49 -12.64 24.47 -22.25
CA HIS A 49 -13.43 23.53 -23.04
C HIS A 49 -13.69 22.23 -22.28
N ILE A 50 -14.94 21.76 -22.28
CA ILE A 50 -15.33 20.45 -21.75
C ILE A 50 -14.59 19.36 -22.53
N ILE A 51 -14.74 19.38 -23.85
CA ILE A 51 -13.97 18.58 -24.79
C ILE A 51 -12.87 19.46 -25.40
N PRO A 52 -11.58 19.15 -25.21
CA PRO A 52 -10.50 19.95 -25.78
C PRO A 52 -10.56 20.04 -27.31
N ILE A 53 -10.18 21.19 -27.89
CA ILE A 53 -10.13 21.40 -29.35
C ILE A 53 -9.22 20.35 -30.03
N SER A 54 -8.14 19.93 -29.37
CA SER A 54 -7.21 18.91 -29.90
C SER A 54 -7.85 17.54 -30.15
N VAL A 55 -9.01 17.27 -29.54
CA VAL A 55 -9.78 16.03 -29.74
C VAL A 55 -11.14 16.31 -30.39
N SER A 56 -11.20 17.33 -31.25
CA SER A 56 -12.40 17.73 -32.02
C SER A 56 -13.52 18.37 -31.19
N GLY A 57 -13.19 18.96 -30.03
CA GLY A 57 -14.13 19.79 -29.29
C GLY A 57 -14.50 21.07 -30.04
N LYS A 58 -15.77 21.49 -29.95
CA LYS A 58 -16.23 22.74 -30.56
C LYS A 58 -15.70 23.96 -29.80
N ASP A 59 -15.35 25.03 -30.51
CA ASP A 59 -14.91 26.29 -29.90
C ASP A 59 -16.08 27.28 -29.78
N ASP A 60 -17.09 26.89 -28.99
CA ASP A 60 -18.30 27.69 -28.76
C ASP A 60 -18.88 27.45 -27.35
N PRO A 61 -19.81 28.31 -26.86
CA PRO A 61 -20.34 28.22 -25.50
C PRO A 61 -20.96 26.88 -25.09
N SER A 62 -21.44 26.07 -26.04
CA SER A 62 -22.01 24.76 -25.74
C SER A 62 -20.98 23.74 -25.24
N ASN A 63 -19.69 24.02 -25.44
CA ASN A 63 -18.58 23.17 -25.02
C ASN A 63 -17.69 23.87 -23.98
N PHE A 64 -18.15 24.96 -23.35
CA PHE A 64 -17.40 25.63 -22.29
C PHE A 64 -17.94 25.30 -20.92
N ALA A 65 -17.07 25.35 -19.93
CA ALA A 65 -17.45 25.31 -18.54
C ALA A 65 -16.59 26.23 -17.68
N LEU A 66 -17.22 26.73 -16.61
CA LEU A 66 -16.61 27.57 -15.60
C LEU A 66 -15.97 26.70 -14.50
N THR A 67 -14.72 27.01 -14.16
CA THR A 67 -13.91 26.25 -13.21
C THR A 67 -13.13 27.20 -12.29
N HIS A 68 -12.76 26.73 -11.10
CA HIS A 68 -11.71 27.40 -10.33
C HIS A 68 -10.37 27.30 -11.08
N ALA A 69 -9.59 28.38 -11.08
CA ALA A 69 -8.31 28.42 -11.76
C ALA A 69 -7.31 27.38 -11.23
N SER A 70 -7.36 27.07 -9.93
CA SER A 70 -6.58 25.99 -9.32
C SER A 70 -6.95 24.61 -9.88
N CYS A 71 -8.25 24.30 -9.97
CA CYS A 71 -8.76 23.06 -10.54
C CYS A 71 -8.38 22.91 -12.01
N ASN A 72 -8.49 23.99 -12.78
CA ASN A 72 -8.17 24.00 -14.21
C ASN A 72 -6.67 23.74 -14.46
N ARG A 73 -5.79 24.36 -13.67
CA ARG A 73 -4.34 24.13 -13.76
C ARG A 73 -3.96 22.69 -13.40
N ALA A 74 -4.61 22.10 -12.39
CA ALA A 74 -4.34 20.74 -11.94
C ALA A 74 -4.71 19.67 -13.00
N LYS A 75 -5.72 19.94 -13.83
CA LYS A 75 -6.20 19.05 -14.90
C LYS A 75 -5.21 18.81 -16.04
N GLN A 76 -4.28 19.74 -16.27
CA GLN A 76 -3.38 19.74 -17.44
C GLN A 76 -4.15 19.65 -18.79
N ALA A 77 -3.78 18.72 -19.69
CA ALA A 77 -4.37 18.58 -21.03
C ALA A 77 -5.56 17.61 -21.11
N SER A 78 -6.10 17.18 -19.97
CA SER A 78 -7.16 16.16 -19.91
C SER A 78 -8.53 16.72 -20.36
N ASN A 79 -9.55 15.88 -20.51
CA ASN A 79 -10.94 16.34 -20.71
C ASN A 79 -11.55 16.82 -19.36
N LEU A 80 -12.46 17.81 -19.34
CA LEU A 80 -13.04 18.28 -18.06
C LEU A 80 -13.88 17.21 -17.35
N GLU A 81 -14.56 16.33 -18.08
CA GLU A 81 -15.36 15.23 -17.48
C GLU A 81 -14.45 14.19 -16.83
N VAL A 82 -13.32 13.88 -17.46
CA VAL A 82 -12.28 13.03 -16.87
C VAL A 82 -11.70 13.69 -15.62
N ALA A 83 -11.40 14.99 -15.68
CA ALA A 83 -10.89 15.73 -14.53
C ALA A 83 -11.89 15.77 -13.35
N ARG A 84 -13.18 15.95 -13.64
CA ARG A 84 -14.26 15.86 -12.64
C ARG A 84 -14.29 14.48 -11.98
N THR A 85 -14.23 13.43 -12.81
CA THR A 85 -14.25 12.04 -12.31
C THR A 85 -13.06 11.75 -11.41
N LEU A 86 -11.87 12.24 -11.77
CA LEU A 86 -10.67 12.14 -10.94
C LEU A 86 -10.78 12.92 -9.64
N CYS A 87 -11.35 14.14 -9.69
CA CYS A 87 -11.57 14.94 -8.49
C CYS A 87 -12.53 14.25 -7.51
N ARG A 88 -13.61 13.62 -8.01
CA ARG A 88 -14.50 12.79 -7.19
C ARG A 88 -13.75 11.61 -6.56
N LEU A 89 -12.88 10.93 -7.31
CA LEU A 89 -12.06 9.84 -6.77
C LEU A 89 -11.08 10.34 -5.68
N ASP A 90 -10.48 11.52 -5.86
CA ASP A 90 -9.59 12.10 -4.86
C ASP A 90 -10.34 12.50 -3.59
N LYS A 91 -11.59 12.99 -3.69
CA LYS A 91 -12.47 13.19 -2.52
C LYS A 91 -12.68 11.89 -1.74
N ILE A 92 -12.89 10.77 -2.43
CA ILE A 92 -13.02 9.44 -1.81
C ILE A 92 -11.72 9.03 -1.12
N ARG A 93 -10.56 9.30 -1.75
CA ARG A 93 -9.25 9.04 -1.12
C ARG A 93 -9.08 9.84 0.16
N SER A 94 -9.39 11.13 0.13
CA SER A 94 -9.28 12.00 1.30
C SER A 94 -10.19 11.58 2.44
N SER A 95 -11.41 11.11 2.16
CA SER A 95 -12.30 10.61 3.23
C SER A 95 -11.80 9.33 3.89
N LEU A 96 -10.98 8.54 3.20
CA LEU A 96 -10.40 7.28 3.72
C LEU A 96 -8.99 7.46 4.29
N ALA A 97 -8.41 8.65 4.16
CA ALA A 97 -7.08 8.96 4.67
C ALA A 97 -6.99 8.81 6.21
N SER A 98 -8.08 9.12 6.92
CA SER A 98 -8.18 8.92 8.38
C SER A 98 -8.07 7.45 8.80
N GLU A 99 -8.43 6.52 7.92
CA GLU A 99 -8.31 5.07 8.14
C GLU A 99 -6.96 4.52 7.64
N ASN A 100 -6.06 5.40 7.16
CA ASN A 100 -4.75 5.06 6.63
C ASN A 100 -4.80 3.97 5.53
N ARG A 101 -5.87 4.00 4.71
CA ARG A 101 -6.10 3.07 3.60
C ARG A 101 -6.49 3.80 2.32
N GLY A 102 -6.16 3.21 1.17
CA GLY A 102 -6.65 3.68 -0.13
C GLY A 102 -8.03 3.09 -0.47
N PRO A 103 -8.79 3.72 -1.39
CA PRO A 103 -10.08 3.19 -1.83
C PRO A 103 -9.89 1.87 -2.59
N ASN A 104 -10.77 0.91 -2.37
CA ASN A 104 -10.83 -0.35 -3.13
C ASN A 104 -12.13 -0.41 -3.97
N LEU A 105 -12.40 -1.54 -4.64
CA LEU A 105 -13.64 -1.68 -5.42
C LEU A 105 -14.90 -1.66 -4.55
N ALA A 106 -14.84 -2.11 -3.29
CA ALA A 106 -15.98 -2.08 -2.38
C ALA A 106 -16.43 -0.64 -2.11
N ASP A 107 -15.49 0.28 -1.87
CA ASP A 107 -15.79 1.70 -1.63
C ASP A 107 -16.50 2.33 -2.84
N ILE A 108 -16.00 2.06 -4.04
CA ILE A 108 -16.59 2.58 -5.29
C ILE A 108 -17.97 1.97 -5.53
N LEU A 109 -18.14 0.67 -5.28
CA LEU A 109 -19.44 0.02 -5.37
C LEU A 109 -20.44 0.66 -4.40
N ALA A 110 -20.07 0.83 -3.12
CA ALA A 110 -20.94 1.39 -2.10
C ALA A 110 -21.48 2.78 -2.48
N ILE A 111 -20.59 3.68 -2.90
CA ILE A 111 -20.95 5.05 -3.31
C ILE A 111 -21.89 5.07 -4.52
N HIS A 112 -21.69 4.12 -5.45
CA HIS A 112 -22.51 4.02 -6.66
C HIS A 112 -23.70 3.06 -6.52
N GLY A 113 -24.02 2.58 -5.31
CA GLY A 113 -25.16 1.71 -5.06
C GLY A 113 -25.01 0.27 -5.57
N GLY A 114 -23.77 -0.20 -5.69
CA GLY A 114 -23.40 -1.59 -5.90
C GLY A 114 -23.39 -2.44 -4.62
N ALA A 115 -23.08 -3.74 -4.72
CA ALA A 115 -22.91 -4.67 -3.60
C ALA A 115 -24.10 -4.73 -2.61
N LYS A 116 -25.34 -4.69 -3.12
CA LYS A 116 -26.57 -4.65 -2.30
C LYS A 116 -27.27 -5.99 -2.14
N HIS A 117 -27.15 -6.86 -3.13
CA HIS A 117 -27.97 -8.06 -3.25
C HIS A 117 -27.11 -9.29 -3.52
N ASN A 118 -27.62 -10.44 -3.09
CA ASN A 118 -27.10 -11.76 -3.47
C ASN A 118 -27.93 -12.32 -4.63
N LEU A 119 -27.43 -13.35 -5.32
CA LEU A 119 -28.11 -14.01 -6.44
C LEU A 119 -28.35 -15.48 -6.13
N ASN A 120 -29.57 -15.95 -6.40
CA ASN A 120 -29.86 -17.37 -6.41
C ASN A 120 -29.51 -17.97 -7.77
N PHE A 121 -28.69 -19.02 -7.75
CA PHE A 121 -28.33 -19.78 -8.94
C PHE A 121 -28.99 -21.16 -8.91
N SER A 122 -29.46 -21.62 -10.06
CA SER A 122 -29.92 -23.00 -10.26
C SER A 122 -29.07 -23.63 -11.35
N ARG A 123 -28.37 -24.71 -11.01
CA ARG A 123 -27.57 -25.48 -11.97
C ARG A 123 -28.39 -26.66 -12.49
N GLN A 124 -28.47 -26.80 -13.81
CA GLN A 124 -29.07 -27.96 -14.47
C GLN A 124 -28.10 -28.47 -15.53
N GLY A 125 -27.39 -29.56 -15.20
CA GLY A 125 -26.36 -30.13 -16.08
C GLY A 125 -25.24 -29.14 -16.37
N ASP A 126 -25.09 -28.81 -17.65
CA ASP A 126 -24.13 -27.86 -18.23
C ASP A 126 -24.68 -26.43 -18.35
N ARG A 127 -25.79 -26.12 -17.67
CA ARG A 127 -26.43 -24.80 -17.71
C ARG A 127 -26.59 -24.20 -16.32
N ILE A 128 -26.43 -22.89 -16.23
CA ILE A 128 -26.67 -22.10 -15.02
C ILE A 128 -27.77 -21.06 -15.27
N ARG A 129 -28.70 -20.98 -14.34
CA ARG A 129 -29.86 -20.08 -14.41
C ARG A 129 -29.93 -19.18 -13.20
N PHE A 130 -30.30 -17.92 -13.42
CA PHE A 130 -30.52 -16.92 -12.37
C PHE A 130 -31.46 -15.82 -12.86
N ALA A 131 -31.98 -15.00 -11.95
CA ALA A 131 -32.76 -13.80 -12.25
C ALA A 131 -32.34 -12.66 -11.32
N CYS A 132 -32.75 -11.43 -11.62
CA CYS A 132 -32.42 -10.24 -10.83
C CYS A 132 -33.69 -9.51 -10.35
N PRO A 133 -34.52 -10.16 -9.51
CA PRO A 133 -35.83 -9.65 -9.13
C PRO A 133 -35.77 -8.37 -8.29
N GLU A 134 -34.72 -8.17 -7.49
CA GLU A 134 -34.53 -6.97 -6.66
C GLU A 134 -34.35 -5.69 -7.49
N LEU A 135 -34.00 -5.82 -8.78
CA LEU A 135 -33.97 -4.72 -9.75
C LEU A 135 -35.19 -4.71 -10.69
N GLY A 136 -36.23 -5.48 -10.39
CA GLY A 136 -37.43 -5.62 -11.22
C GLY A 136 -37.26 -6.50 -12.45
N SER A 137 -36.14 -7.23 -12.57
CA SER A 137 -35.88 -8.13 -13.70
C SER A 137 -36.16 -9.59 -13.32
N ASN A 138 -37.40 -10.01 -13.55
CA ASN A 138 -37.85 -11.39 -13.29
C ASN A 138 -37.53 -12.37 -14.42
N GLN A 139 -36.88 -11.91 -15.49
CA GLN A 139 -36.51 -12.78 -16.60
C GLN A 139 -35.41 -13.74 -16.17
N ILE A 140 -35.67 -15.04 -16.32
CA ILE A 140 -34.67 -16.07 -16.08
C ILE A 140 -33.62 -15.97 -17.19
N THR A 141 -32.40 -15.68 -16.77
CA THR A 141 -31.21 -15.75 -17.61
C THR A 141 -30.68 -17.17 -17.56
N ASP A 142 -30.49 -17.80 -18.71
CA ASP A 142 -30.04 -19.18 -18.85
C ASP A 142 -28.78 -19.24 -19.73
N LEU A 143 -27.65 -19.64 -19.13
CA LEU A 143 -26.33 -19.58 -19.74
C LEU A 143 -25.62 -20.94 -19.72
N PRO A 144 -24.81 -21.25 -20.75
CA PRO A 144 -23.95 -22.43 -20.73
C PRO A 144 -22.83 -22.28 -19.69
N ILE A 145 -22.47 -23.40 -19.07
CA ILE A 145 -21.30 -23.57 -18.22
C ILE A 145 -20.19 -24.16 -19.09
N TYR A 146 -19.04 -23.52 -19.07
CA TYR A 146 -17.81 -23.98 -19.70
C TYR A 146 -16.87 -24.58 -18.65
N THR A 147 -15.97 -25.44 -19.09
CA THR A 147 -14.92 -26.01 -18.24
C THR A 147 -13.58 -25.42 -18.64
N ASP A 148 -12.79 -25.03 -17.64
CA ASP A 148 -11.39 -24.68 -17.83
C ASP A 148 -10.58 -25.98 -17.88
N GLU A 149 -10.14 -26.40 -19.08
CA GLU A 149 -9.68 -27.77 -19.36
C GLU A 149 -8.53 -28.26 -18.47
N LEU A 150 -7.64 -27.36 -18.02
CA LEU A 150 -6.48 -27.74 -17.20
C LEU A 150 -6.78 -27.73 -15.71
N SER A 151 -7.59 -26.78 -15.23
CA SER A 151 -7.95 -26.71 -13.80
C SER A 151 -9.19 -27.54 -13.46
N GLY A 152 -10.01 -27.89 -14.45
CA GLY A 152 -11.31 -28.53 -14.29
C GLY A 152 -12.41 -27.59 -13.78
N PHE A 153 -12.13 -26.30 -13.60
CA PHE A 153 -13.09 -25.36 -13.02
C PHE A 153 -14.23 -25.03 -13.97
N GLY A 154 -15.47 -25.21 -13.50
CA GLY A 154 -16.66 -24.73 -14.19
C GLY A 154 -16.75 -23.20 -14.12
N TYR A 155 -17.09 -22.56 -15.23
CA TYR A 155 -17.28 -21.11 -15.28
C TYR A 155 -18.34 -20.71 -16.31
N PHE A 156 -18.85 -19.49 -16.18
CA PHE A 156 -19.76 -18.90 -17.18
C PHE A 156 -19.44 -17.42 -17.40
N PHE A 157 -19.89 -16.87 -18.53
CA PHE A 157 -19.78 -15.45 -18.84
C PHE A 157 -21.13 -14.78 -18.75
N THR A 158 -21.19 -13.65 -18.04
CA THR A 158 -22.43 -12.90 -17.88
C THR A 158 -22.16 -11.40 -17.79
N LYS A 159 -23.21 -10.59 -17.95
CA LYS A 159 -23.20 -9.17 -17.64
C LYS A 159 -24.12 -8.93 -16.44
N LEU A 160 -23.54 -8.54 -15.31
CA LEU A 160 -24.29 -8.37 -14.06
C LEU A 160 -24.40 -6.91 -13.66
N PRO A 161 -25.57 -6.48 -13.13
CA PRO A 161 -25.70 -5.18 -12.48
C PRO A 161 -24.74 -5.05 -11.30
N ILE A 162 -24.19 -3.86 -11.10
CA ILE A 162 -23.23 -3.59 -10.00
C ILE A 162 -23.85 -3.84 -8.62
N ALA A 163 -25.18 -3.78 -8.50
CA ALA A 163 -25.92 -4.10 -7.29
C ALA A 163 -25.74 -5.55 -6.80
N TYR A 164 -25.37 -6.48 -7.68
CA TYR A 164 -25.12 -7.89 -7.34
C TYR A 164 -23.63 -8.25 -7.33
N LEU A 165 -22.75 -7.29 -7.64
CA LEU A 165 -21.30 -7.50 -7.65
C LEU A 165 -20.70 -7.02 -6.35
N HIS A 166 -19.87 -7.86 -5.74
CA HIS A 166 -19.17 -7.59 -4.49
C HIS A 166 -17.67 -7.63 -4.73
N HIS A 167 -16.90 -6.88 -3.95
CA HIS A 167 -15.45 -6.97 -4.00
C HIS A 167 -14.97 -8.16 -3.18
N ASP A 168 -13.99 -8.90 -3.70
CA ASP A 168 -13.28 -9.91 -2.93
C ASP A 168 -12.02 -9.32 -2.27
N ASP A 169 -12.12 -9.05 -0.96
CA ASP A 169 -11.01 -8.54 -0.16
C ASP A 169 -9.98 -9.63 0.20
N LYS A 170 -10.34 -10.92 0.09
CA LYS A 170 -9.46 -12.05 0.45
C LYS A 170 -8.44 -12.34 -0.65
N ILE A 171 -8.92 -12.54 -1.87
CA ILE A 171 -8.07 -12.88 -3.02
C ILE A 171 -7.38 -11.63 -3.58
N ASN A 172 -7.98 -10.45 -3.42
CA ASN A 172 -7.46 -9.19 -3.96
C ASN A 172 -7.59 -8.02 -2.98
N PRO A 173 -6.73 -7.94 -1.95
CA PRO A 173 -6.76 -6.91 -0.90
C PRO A 173 -6.25 -5.53 -1.37
N ARG A 174 -6.08 -5.31 -2.67
CA ARG A 174 -5.39 -4.13 -3.21
C ARG A 174 -6.32 -2.91 -3.27
N ALA A 175 -5.80 -1.75 -2.91
CA ALA A 175 -6.41 -0.48 -3.24
C ALA A 175 -6.31 -0.13 -4.74
N ILE A 176 -7.13 0.82 -5.16
CA ILE A 176 -7.17 1.43 -6.48
C ILE A 176 -5.94 2.35 -6.66
N GLY A 177 -4.99 1.90 -7.47
CA GLY A 177 -3.74 2.60 -7.73
C GLY A 177 -3.87 3.79 -8.71
N GLN A 178 -2.77 4.54 -8.85
CA GLN A 178 -2.72 5.78 -9.64
C GLN A 178 -3.01 5.59 -11.15
N ASN A 179 -2.79 4.38 -11.69
CA ASN A 179 -3.03 4.05 -13.10
C ASN A 179 -4.52 4.04 -13.50
N ILE A 180 -5.45 4.14 -12.55
CA ILE A 180 -6.88 4.25 -12.85
C ILE A 180 -7.20 5.47 -13.72
N SER A 181 -6.42 6.55 -13.61
CA SER A 181 -6.57 7.75 -14.44
C SER A 181 -6.47 7.45 -15.94
N LYS A 182 -5.51 6.62 -16.34
CA LYS A 182 -5.35 6.17 -17.72
C LYS A 182 -6.54 5.34 -18.17
N LEU A 183 -7.02 4.41 -17.32
CA LEU A 183 -8.18 3.58 -17.65
C LEU A 183 -9.46 4.40 -17.82
N ILE A 184 -9.70 5.38 -16.94
CA ILE A 184 -10.83 6.31 -17.07
C ILE A 184 -10.73 7.04 -18.42
N GLN A 185 -9.55 7.54 -18.78
CA GLN A 185 -9.35 8.23 -20.05
C GLN A 185 -9.61 7.30 -21.26
N GLU A 186 -9.11 6.06 -21.24
CA GLU A 186 -9.32 5.09 -22.32
C GLU A 186 -10.81 4.77 -22.52
N PHE A 187 -11.53 4.49 -21.44
CA PHE A 187 -12.97 4.21 -21.50
C PHE A 187 -13.80 5.43 -21.87
N TYR A 188 -13.39 6.62 -21.41
CA TYR A 188 -14.01 7.88 -21.82
C TYR A 188 -13.90 8.09 -23.35
N LEU A 189 -12.77 7.71 -23.94
CA LEU A 189 -12.56 7.71 -25.40
C LEU A 189 -13.29 6.57 -26.13
N LYS A 190 -14.23 5.89 -25.45
CA LYS A 190 -15.06 4.78 -25.98
C LYS A 190 -14.23 3.59 -26.48
N ARG A 191 -13.02 3.40 -25.96
CA ARG A 191 -12.22 2.21 -26.26
C ARG A 191 -12.73 1.03 -25.42
N PRO A 192 -12.87 -0.17 -26.01
CA PRO A 192 -13.52 -1.28 -25.32
C PRO A 192 -12.63 -1.88 -24.22
N GLN A 193 -13.27 -2.47 -23.20
CA GLN A 193 -12.59 -3.38 -22.29
C GLN A 193 -12.25 -4.68 -23.03
N LEU A 194 -10.97 -5.02 -23.11
CA LEU A 194 -10.50 -6.20 -23.84
C LEU A 194 -10.74 -7.52 -23.10
N HIS A 195 -10.64 -7.52 -21.77
CA HIS A 195 -10.82 -8.72 -20.93
C HIS A 195 -11.84 -8.46 -19.82
N PRO A 196 -12.83 -9.34 -19.60
CA PRO A 196 -13.84 -9.17 -18.56
C PRO A 196 -13.22 -9.21 -17.15
N SER A 197 -13.97 -8.73 -16.17
CA SER A 197 -13.59 -8.93 -14.77
C SER A 197 -13.74 -10.40 -14.39
N LEU A 198 -12.95 -10.88 -13.43
CA LEU A 198 -13.05 -12.24 -12.93
C LEU A 198 -13.72 -12.23 -11.56
N GLY A 199 -14.67 -13.14 -11.39
CA GLY A 199 -15.34 -13.36 -10.13
C GLY A 199 -15.57 -14.85 -9.86
N TRP A 200 -16.07 -15.14 -8.68
CA TRP A 200 -16.47 -16.49 -8.31
C TRP A 200 -17.73 -16.47 -7.45
N ILE A 201 -18.40 -17.61 -7.39
CA ILE A 201 -19.54 -17.88 -6.53
C ILE A 201 -19.34 -19.19 -5.78
N HIS A 202 -19.91 -19.25 -4.57
CA HIS A 202 -20.20 -20.51 -3.90
C HIS A 202 -21.72 -20.70 -3.94
N THR A 203 -22.18 -21.65 -4.75
CA THR A 203 -23.59 -21.99 -4.92
C THR A 203 -23.85 -23.39 -4.37
N ALA A 204 -24.77 -23.43 -3.41
CA ALA A 204 -25.49 -24.62 -2.98
C ALA A 204 -26.96 -24.46 -3.37
N ASP A 205 -27.65 -25.57 -3.64
CA ASP A 205 -29.05 -25.53 -4.08
C ASP A 205 -29.93 -24.85 -3.03
N GLY A 206 -30.59 -23.76 -3.42
CA GLY A 206 -31.50 -23.00 -2.56
C GLY A 206 -30.87 -21.90 -1.71
N GLU A 207 -29.54 -21.72 -1.75
CA GLU A 207 -28.87 -20.66 -1.01
C GLU A 207 -28.47 -19.46 -1.89
N PRO A 208 -28.64 -18.22 -1.39
CA PRO A 208 -28.21 -17.03 -2.08
C PRO A 208 -26.68 -16.93 -2.11
N SER A 209 -26.13 -16.84 -3.32
CA SER A 209 -24.69 -16.71 -3.56
C SER A 209 -24.28 -15.25 -3.77
N THR A 210 -23.13 -14.89 -3.21
CA THR A 210 -22.48 -13.60 -3.48
C THR A 210 -21.52 -13.75 -4.66
N VAL A 211 -21.66 -12.89 -5.68
CA VAL A 211 -20.69 -12.82 -6.80
C VAL A 211 -19.52 -11.92 -6.39
N ARG A 212 -18.38 -12.54 -6.09
CA ARG A 212 -17.18 -11.83 -5.58
C ARG A 212 -16.17 -11.60 -6.69
N ILE A 213 -15.86 -10.33 -6.97
CA ILE A 213 -14.88 -9.90 -7.97
C ILE A 213 -13.49 -9.84 -7.35
N PHE A 214 -12.59 -10.67 -7.85
CA PHE A 214 -11.21 -10.76 -7.36
C PHE A 214 -10.18 -10.25 -8.36
N ASP A 215 -10.49 -10.16 -9.66
CA ASP A 215 -9.58 -9.56 -10.64
C ASP A 215 -10.28 -8.61 -11.61
N GLY A 216 -9.55 -7.59 -12.05
CA GLY A 216 -10.05 -6.50 -12.89
C GLY A 216 -10.63 -5.32 -12.11
N GLN A 217 -10.28 -5.15 -10.82
CA GLN A 217 -10.86 -4.09 -9.98
C GLN A 217 -10.68 -2.67 -10.53
N HIS A 218 -9.50 -2.32 -11.08
CA HIS A 218 -9.28 -0.96 -11.62
C HIS A 218 -10.13 -0.72 -12.86
N LYS A 219 -10.38 -1.77 -13.66
CA LYS A 219 -11.24 -1.71 -14.86
C LYS A 219 -12.71 -1.54 -14.47
N ALA A 220 -13.15 -2.31 -13.47
CA ALA A 220 -14.50 -2.21 -12.90
C ALA A 220 -14.73 -0.81 -12.31
N ALA A 221 -13.82 -0.36 -11.44
CA ALA A 221 -13.91 0.95 -10.81
C ALA A 221 -13.94 2.10 -11.84
N ALA A 222 -13.04 2.08 -12.85
CA ALA A 222 -13.02 3.11 -13.88
C ALA A 222 -14.33 3.20 -14.67
N GLN A 223 -14.96 2.07 -14.99
CA GLN A 223 -16.27 2.06 -15.66
C GLN A 223 -17.40 2.54 -14.76
N ILE A 224 -17.42 2.13 -13.49
CA ILE A 224 -18.43 2.56 -12.52
C ILE A 224 -18.37 4.08 -12.31
N LEU A 225 -17.15 4.63 -12.19
CA LEU A 225 -16.90 6.06 -12.06
C LEU A 225 -17.41 6.85 -13.28
N LEU A 226 -17.36 6.25 -14.48
CA LEU A 226 -17.93 6.81 -15.71
C LEU A 226 -19.45 6.55 -15.87
N GLY A 227 -20.11 6.00 -14.84
CA GLY A 227 -21.56 5.82 -14.79
C GLY A 227 -22.08 4.47 -15.29
N VAL A 228 -21.20 3.51 -15.61
CA VAL A 228 -21.63 2.16 -16.01
C VAL A 228 -22.28 1.43 -14.84
N ARG A 229 -23.47 0.86 -15.07
CA ARG A 229 -24.28 0.17 -14.04
C ARG A 229 -24.29 -1.35 -14.14
N SER A 230 -23.64 -1.92 -15.15
CA SER A 230 -23.52 -3.37 -15.31
C SER A 230 -22.21 -3.73 -16.00
N LEU A 231 -21.51 -4.74 -15.48
CA LEU A 231 -20.17 -5.12 -15.92
C LEU A 231 -20.14 -6.53 -16.50
N PRO A 232 -19.32 -6.79 -17.54
CA PRO A 232 -19.05 -8.14 -18.02
C PRO A 232 -18.10 -8.89 -17.07
N VAL A 233 -18.49 -10.10 -16.67
CA VAL A 233 -17.77 -10.92 -15.69
C VAL A 233 -17.68 -12.37 -16.16
N ARG A 234 -16.49 -12.97 -16.02
CA ARG A 234 -16.30 -14.43 -16.03
C ARG A 234 -16.40 -14.93 -14.59
N VAL A 235 -17.38 -15.78 -14.30
CA VAL A 235 -17.67 -16.25 -12.94
C VAL A 235 -17.32 -17.73 -12.83
N PHE A 236 -16.40 -18.07 -11.93
CA PHE A 236 -16.08 -19.46 -11.57
C PHE A 236 -17.12 -20.00 -10.58
N ILE A 237 -17.56 -21.24 -10.79
CA ILE A 237 -18.60 -21.91 -10.00
C ILE A 237 -17.93 -22.88 -9.04
N ASN A 238 -18.10 -22.65 -7.73
CA ASN A 238 -17.52 -23.48 -6.67
C ASN A 238 -16.05 -23.83 -6.90
N PRO A 239 -15.18 -22.85 -7.24
CA PRO A 239 -13.76 -23.14 -7.45
C PRO A 239 -13.08 -23.48 -6.12
N ASP A 240 -11.96 -24.18 -6.21
CA ASP A 240 -10.99 -24.21 -5.12
C ASP A 240 -10.35 -22.82 -5.00
N ILE A 241 -10.65 -22.14 -3.89
CA ILE A 241 -10.24 -20.76 -3.62
C ILE A 241 -8.70 -20.68 -3.49
N ASP A 242 -8.05 -21.73 -2.99
CA ASP A 242 -6.60 -21.74 -2.77
C ASP A 242 -5.86 -21.75 -4.10
N ILE A 243 -6.39 -22.50 -5.08
CA ILE A 243 -5.85 -22.51 -6.44
C ILE A 243 -6.03 -21.13 -7.09
N LEU A 244 -7.18 -20.48 -6.91
CA LEU A 244 -7.40 -19.13 -7.43
C LEU A 244 -6.48 -18.10 -6.78
N LEU A 245 -6.31 -18.16 -5.45
CA LEU A 245 -5.43 -17.27 -4.69
C LEU A 245 -3.97 -17.46 -5.11
N LYS A 246 -3.49 -18.71 -5.18
CA LYS A 246 -2.13 -19.04 -5.65
C LYS A 246 -1.91 -18.57 -7.09
N THR A 247 -2.88 -18.77 -7.97
CA THR A 247 -2.81 -18.33 -9.37
C THR A 247 -2.73 -16.80 -9.46
N ASN A 248 -3.57 -16.08 -8.72
CA ASN A 248 -3.56 -14.62 -8.67
C ASN A 248 -2.25 -14.07 -8.08
N PHE A 249 -1.74 -14.70 -7.01
CA PHE A 249 -0.46 -14.35 -6.40
C PHE A 249 0.71 -14.53 -7.37
N ASN A 250 0.79 -15.67 -8.06
CA ASN A 250 1.83 -15.95 -9.04
C ASN A 250 1.77 -15.00 -10.26
N ALA A 251 0.55 -14.69 -10.73
CA ALA A 251 0.34 -13.73 -11.82
C ALA A 251 0.90 -12.33 -11.49
N GLY A 252 0.68 -11.86 -10.26
CA GLY A 252 1.17 -10.55 -9.81
C GLY A 252 2.58 -10.54 -9.22
N THR A 253 3.24 -11.70 -9.06
CA THR A 253 4.62 -11.79 -8.56
C THR A 253 5.60 -12.26 -9.65
N SER A 254 5.60 -13.55 -9.97
CA SER A 254 6.57 -14.19 -10.87
C SER A 254 6.35 -13.87 -12.35
N LEU A 255 5.08 -13.70 -12.77
CA LEU A 255 4.71 -13.49 -14.18
C LEU A 255 4.63 -12.00 -14.58
N ARG A 256 4.84 -11.07 -13.63
CA ARG A 256 4.94 -9.60 -13.84
C ARG A 256 3.81 -8.95 -14.68
N GLN A 257 2.60 -9.51 -14.71
CA GLN A 257 1.51 -8.88 -15.49
C GLN A 257 1.03 -7.56 -14.85
N VAL A 258 1.15 -7.40 -13.53
CA VAL A 258 1.28 -6.13 -12.77
C VAL A 258 1.96 -6.50 -11.44
N ALA A 259 3.16 -6.01 -11.16
CA ALA A 259 3.88 -6.37 -9.92
C ALA A 259 3.14 -5.87 -8.67
N PHE A 260 2.85 -6.75 -7.70
CA PHE A 260 2.38 -6.34 -6.37
C PHE A 260 3.45 -5.54 -5.62
N ASP A 261 3.04 -4.55 -4.83
CA ASP A 261 3.94 -3.90 -3.87
C ASP A 261 4.42 -4.91 -2.81
N LYS A 262 5.66 -4.75 -2.35
CA LYS A 262 6.32 -5.72 -1.46
C LYS A 262 5.58 -5.97 -0.16
N SER A 263 4.85 -5.00 0.39
CA SER A 263 4.02 -5.17 1.60
C SER A 263 2.84 -6.12 1.34
N VAL A 264 2.14 -5.95 0.21
CA VAL A 264 0.98 -6.75 -0.21
C VAL A 264 1.38 -8.19 -0.54
N GLN A 265 2.39 -8.38 -1.41
CA GLN A 265 3.57 -9.17 -1.05
C GLN A 265 3.46 -10.17 0.10
N ARG A 266 3.96 -9.69 1.23
CA ARG A 266 4.19 -10.46 2.45
C ARG A 266 2.87 -10.76 3.16
N HIS A 267 1.90 -9.86 3.10
CA HIS A 267 0.58 -10.08 3.69
C HIS A 267 -0.16 -11.27 3.03
N LEU A 268 -0.10 -11.35 1.69
CA LEU A 268 -0.60 -12.52 0.97
C LEU A 268 0.21 -13.77 1.33
N GLY A 269 1.53 -13.66 1.47
CA GLY A 269 2.39 -14.74 1.95
C GLY A 269 1.98 -15.28 3.33
N ASN A 270 1.63 -14.40 4.27
CA ASN A 270 1.10 -14.76 5.58
C ASN A 270 -0.23 -15.53 5.46
N THR A 271 -1.14 -15.03 4.63
CA THR A 271 -2.43 -15.70 4.37
C THR A 271 -2.21 -17.12 3.83
N VAL A 272 -1.30 -17.28 2.86
CA VAL A 272 -0.95 -18.61 2.33
C VAL A 272 -0.30 -19.48 3.39
N TYR A 273 0.53 -18.92 4.28
CA TYR A 273 1.13 -19.69 5.38
C TYR A 273 0.06 -20.29 6.31
N VAL A 274 -0.90 -19.49 6.78
CA VAL A 274 -1.99 -19.96 7.66
C VAL A 274 -2.74 -21.13 7.02
N GLN A 275 -3.07 -21.02 5.73
CA GLN A 275 -3.72 -22.11 4.99
C GLN A 275 -2.87 -23.39 4.92
N ARG A 276 -1.53 -23.28 4.86
CA ARG A 276 -0.64 -24.45 4.88
C ARG A 276 -0.60 -25.13 6.23
N VAL A 277 -0.70 -24.36 7.30
CA VAL A 277 -0.81 -24.87 8.67
C VAL A 277 -2.13 -25.62 8.84
N GLU A 278 -3.25 -25.00 8.49
CA GLU A 278 -4.59 -25.61 8.53
C GLU A 278 -4.66 -26.91 7.70
N ARG A 279 -4.11 -26.89 6.48
CA ARG A 279 -4.05 -28.07 5.62
C ARG A 279 -3.21 -29.18 6.24
N TYR A 280 -2.05 -28.86 6.81
CA TYR A 280 -1.20 -29.84 7.49
C TYR A 280 -1.94 -30.48 8.66
N GLN A 281 -2.66 -29.68 9.46
CA GLN A 281 -3.48 -30.17 10.58
C GLN A 281 -4.58 -31.11 10.08
N ALA A 282 -5.35 -30.69 9.08
CA ALA A 282 -6.44 -31.48 8.51
C ALA A 282 -5.96 -32.83 7.93
N GLU A 283 -4.88 -32.81 7.14
CA GLU A 283 -4.35 -34.03 6.50
C GLU A 283 -3.70 -35.01 7.51
N HIS A 284 -3.29 -34.51 8.69
CA HIS A 284 -2.78 -35.34 9.80
C HIS A 284 -3.82 -35.65 10.88
N ASN A 285 -5.09 -35.26 10.69
CA ASN A 285 -6.17 -35.38 11.68
C ASN A 285 -5.82 -34.75 13.04
N LEU A 286 -5.13 -33.61 13.02
CA LEU A 286 -4.84 -32.80 14.20
C LEU A 286 -6.00 -31.83 14.44
N ALA A 287 -6.22 -31.46 15.71
CA ALA A 287 -7.15 -30.40 16.06
C ALA A 287 -6.63 -29.04 15.54
N GLU A 288 -7.54 -28.09 15.29
CA GLU A 288 -7.20 -26.76 14.76
C GLU A 288 -6.26 -25.96 15.69
N ASP A 289 -6.34 -26.22 16.99
CA ASP A 289 -5.51 -25.62 18.04
C ASP A 289 -4.22 -26.39 18.34
N HIS A 290 -3.98 -27.51 17.64
CA HIS A 290 -2.79 -28.32 17.85
C HIS A 290 -1.62 -27.82 17.00
N PHE A 291 -0.57 -27.30 17.65
CA PHE A 291 0.62 -26.74 17.02
C PHE A 291 1.93 -27.47 17.39
N GLY A 292 1.84 -28.74 17.79
CA GLY A 292 2.97 -29.59 18.21
C GLY A 292 3.96 -30.01 17.11
N PHE A 293 3.93 -29.36 15.95
CA PHE A 293 4.83 -29.60 14.81
C PHE A 293 5.68 -28.36 14.52
N SER A 294 6.81 -28.54 13.85
CA SER A 294 7.76 -27.45 13.57
C SER A 294 7.59 -26.82 12.19
N GLU A 295 8.19 -25.65 11.98
CA GLU A 295 8.32 -25.05 10.64
C GLU A 295 9.07 -25.98 9.67
N SER A 296 10.08 -26.70 10.17
CA SER A 296 10.80 -27.74 9.43
C SER A 296 9.89 -28.89 8.99
N ASP A 297 8.92 -29.30 9.80
CA ASP A 297 7.98 -30.38 9.45
C ASP A 297 7.05 -29.95 8.32
N LEU A 298 6.57 -28.70 8.35
CA LEU A 298 5.80 -28.12 7.25
C LEU A 298 6.60 -28.12 5.94
N VAL A 299 7.86 -27.67 5.97
CA VAL A 299 8.73 -27.65 4.78
C VAL A 299 9.02 -29.06 4.26
N LYS A 300 9.22 -30.03 5.15
CA LYS A 300 9.45 -31.45 4.81
C LYS A 300 8.20 -32.14 4.28
N TYR A 301 7.01 -31.70 4.69
CA TYR A 301 5.74 -32.19 4.20
C TYR A 301 5.48 -31.70 2.77
N PHE A 302 5.60 -30.39 2.56
CA PHE A 302 5.43 -29.75 1.25
C PHE A 302 6.72 -29.79 0.41
N ARG A 303 7.31 -30.98 0.19
CA ARG A 303 8.63 -31.15 -0.49
C ARG A 303 8.73 -30.50 -1.87
N GLY A 304 7.62 -30.43 -2.61
CA GLY A 304 7.55 -29.80 -3.93
C GLY A 304 7.51 -28.26 -3.89
N GLU A 305 7.31 -27.68 -2.71
CA GLU A 305 7.13 -26.23 -2.50
C GLU A 305 7.97 -25.74 -1.30
N SER A 306 9.05 -26.44 -0.95
CA SER A 306 9.83 -26.16 0.27
C SER A 306 10.38 -24.72 0.30
N ARG A 307 10.76 -24.17 -0.85
CA ARG A 307 11.27 -22.80 -0.96
C ARG A 307 10.15 -21.77 -0.72
N GLU A 308 8.97 -22.06 -1.25
CA GLU A 308 7.76 -21.25 -1.12
C GLU A 308 7.24 -21.28 0.32
N VAL A 309 7.17 -22.44 0.95
CA VAL A 309 6.73 -22.60 2.35
C VAL A 309 7.67 -21.85 3.29
N LYS A 310 9.00 -22.01 3.11
CA LYS A 310 9.99 -21.21 3.86
C LYS A 310 9.78 -19.70 3.66
N LYS A 311 9.49 -19.27 2.43
CA LYS A 311 9.18 -17.87 2.15
C LYS A 311 7.91 -17.43 2.90
N TYR A 312 6.84 -18.22 2.87
CA TYR A 312 5.56 -17.90 3.52
C TYR A 312 5.70 -17.80 5.04
N ILE A 313 6.48 -18.69 5.67
CA ILE A 313 6.82 -18.62 7.10
C ILE A 313 7.47 -17.27 7.43
N LEU A 314 8.55 -16.92 6.72
CA LEU A 314 9.25 -15.65 6.97
C LEU A 314 8.37 -14.43 6.65
N ASP A 315 7.45 -14.57 5.70
CA ASP A 315 6.49 -13.52 5.36
C ASP A 315 5.47 -13.32 6.48
N ALA A 316 5.00 -14.40 7.11
CA ALA A 316 4.14 -14.36 8.29
C ALA A 316 4.82 -13.68 9.49
N VAL A 317 6.10 -13.98 9.74
CA VAL A 317 6.88 -13.33 10.81
C VAL A 317 6.99 -11.82 10.56
N ARG A 318 7.34 -11.41 9.33
CA ARG A 318 7.42 -9.99 8.95
C ARG A 318 6.07 -9.28 9.05
N ASP A 319 5.00 -9.94 8.61
CA ASP A 319 3.64 -9.41 8.64
C ASP A 319 3.18 -9.19 10.08
N THR A 320 3.41 -10.17 10.95
CA THR A 320 3.10 -10.09 12.39
C THR A 320 3.76 -8.88 13.03
N ILE A 321 5.06 -8.67 12.78
CA ILE A 321 5.78 -7.50 13.32
C ILE A 321 5.29 -6.19 12.70
N THR A 322 5.11 -6.14 11.38
CA THR A 322 4.70 -4.92 10.65
C THR A 322 3.32 -4.43 11.08
N TYR A 323 2.37 -5.36 11.19
CA TYR A 323 0.97 -5.04 11.42
C TYR A 323 0.56 -5.14 12.90
N HIS A 324 1.47 -5.51 13.80
CA HIS A 324 1.23 -5.53 15.23
C HIS A 324 0.59 -4.20 15.70
N PRO A 325 -0.48 -4.24 16.52
CA PRO A 325 -1.20 -3.03 16.96
C PRO A 325 -0.27 -2.05 17.71
N ASP A 326 0.64 -2.57 18.51
CA ASP A 326 1.58 -1.75 19.30
C ASP A 326 2.83 -1.30 18.53
N ASN A 327 2.92 -1.53 17.22
CA ASN A 327 4.08 -1.09 16.44
C ASN A 327 4.01 0.42 16.15
N LYS A 328 4.66 1.21 17.01
CA LYS A 328 4.74 2.67 16.92
C LYS A 328 5.53 3.15 15.70
N LEU A 329 6.46 2.34 15.19
CA LEU A 329 7.26 2.72 14.03
C LEU A 329 6.44 2.65 12.73
N LYS A 330 5.38 1.84 12.69
CA LYS A 330 4.50 1.63 11.53
C LYS A 330 3.92 2.94 10.97
N GLU A 331 3.59 3.90 11.83
CA GLU A 331 3.08 5.23 11.44
C GLU A 331 4.07 6.03 10.58
N TYR A 332 5.36 5.75 10.74
CA TYR A 332 6.46 6.41 10.04
C TYR A 332 7.00 5.59 8.85
N VAL A 333 6.35 4.47 8.51
CA VAL A 333 6.72 3.60 7.39
C VAL A 333 5.71 3.74 6.25
N ASP A 334 6.18 4.12 5.07
CA ASP A 334 5.43 4.05 3.83
C ASP A 334 5.39 2.61 3.29
N LEU A 335 4.22 1.99 3.37
CA LEU A 335 3.95 0.63 2.89
C LEU A 335 3.84 0.54 1.36
N GLY A 336 3.54 1.66 0.67
CA GLY A 336 3.42 1.74 -0.79
C GLY A 336 4.72 2.14 -1.51
N GLY A 337 5.71 2.62 -0.77
CA GLY A 337 7.06 2.94 -1.25
C GLY A 337 7.16 4.10 -2.24
N ARG A 338 6.16 4.98 -2.31
CA ARG A 338 6.09 6.12 -3.25
C ARG A 338 5.59 7.42 -2.62
N ASN A 339 5.17 7.40 -1.36
CA ASN A 339 4.67 8.58 -0.65
C ASN A 339 5.84 9.31 0.00
N THR A 340 5.74 10.63 0.05
CA THR A 340 6.75 11.50 0.69
C THR A 340 6.26 12.04 2.02
N GLU A 341 5.19 11.50 2.59
CA GLU A 341 4.67 11.91 3.91
C GLU A 341 5.41 11.21 5.05
N ARG A 342 5.98 10.02 4.78
CA ARG A 342 6.64 9.19 5.79
C ARG A 342 8.15 9.09 5.56
N PRO A 343 8.95 9.00 6.63
CA PRO A 343 10.40 9.00 6.53
C PRO A 343 11.02 7.66 6.14
N LEU A 344 10.40 6.55 6.56
CA LEU A 344 10.89 5.20 6.24
C LEU A 344 10.06 4.60 5.11
N SER A 345 10.69 3.79 4.26
CA SER A 345 9.98 2.93 3.33
C SER A 345 9.91 1.51 3.88
N TYR A 346 8.89 0.74 3.48
CA TYR A 346 8.86 -0.70 3.81
C TYR A 346 10.10 -1.45 3.32
N SER A 347 10.67 -1.04 2.18
CA SER A 347 11.94 -1.61 1.69
C SER A 347 13.12 -1.32 2.62
N THR A 348 13.11 -0.20 3.33
CA THR A 348 14.14 0.13 4.32
C THR A 348 14.04 -0.83 5.49
N ILE A 349 12.83 -1.07 6.01
CA ILE A 349 12.61 -2.04 7.10
C ILE A 349 13.07 -3.44 6.70
N GLU A 350 12.73 -3.88 5.48
CA GLU A 350 13.11 -5.20 4.98
C GLU A 350 14.64 -5.41 4.87
N LYS A 351 15.36 -4.41 4.35
CA LYS A 351 16.83 -4.47 4.15
C LYS A 351 17.65 -4.16 5.39
N THR A 352 17.00 -3.81 6.50
CA THR A 352 17.69 -3.45 7.74
C THR A 352 17.16 -4.34 8.87
N PHE A 353 16.08 -3.96 9.54
CA PHE A 353 15.48 -4.72 10.64
C PHE A 353 15.29 -6.20 10.32
N TYR A 354 14.57 -6.53 9.24
CA TYR A 354 14.22 -7.92 8.95
C TYR A 354 15.40 -8.73 8.45
N SER A 355 16.30 -8.15 7.68
CA SER A 355 17.51 -8.88 7.24
C SER A 355 18.54 -9.05 8.36
N PHE A 356 18.56 -8.16 9.36
CA PHE A 356 19.54 -8.19 10.44
C PHE A 356 19.07 -9.06 11.62
N PHE A 357 17.79 -8.99 11.96
CA PHE A 357 17.31 -9.49 13.25
C PHE A 357 16.36 -10.67 13.14
N ILE A 358 15.75 -10.93 11.98
CA ILE A 358 14.98 -12.16 11.76
C ILE A 358 15.93 -13.27 11.30
N TYR A 359 15.85 -14.43 11.95
CA TYR A 359 16.48 -15.66 11.55
C TYR A 359 15.89 -16.13 10.22
N GLN A 360 16.74 -16.18 9.18
CA GLN A 360 16.32 -16.43 7.79
C GLN A 360 16.10 -17.91 7.47
N ASP A 361 16.08 -18.79 8.47
CA ASP A 361 15.76 -20.22 8.31
C ASP A 361 14.55 -20.65 9.13
N VAL A 362 14.09 -21.87 8.85
CA VAL A 362 13.00 -22.51 9.56
C VAL A 362 13.48 -23.11 10.88
N LEU A 363 12.59 -23.13 11.87
CA LEU A 363 12.82 -23.75 13.17
C LEU A 363 12.45 -25.23 13.15
N ASP A 364 13.30 -26.04 13.76
CA ASP A 364 13.00 -27.44 14.12
C ASP A 364 12.20 -27.55 15.42
N THR A 365 12.06 -26.44 16.15
CA THR A 365 11.29 -26.36 17.38
C THR A 365 9.79 -26.38 17.05
N PRO A 366 8.95 -27.14 17.79
CA PRO A 366 7.49 -27.09 17.63
C PRO A 366 6.95 -25.66 17.74
N LEU A 367 5.89 -25.37 16.98
CA LEU A 367 5.27 -24.04 16.99
C LEU A 367 4.68 -23.69 18.37
N ASP A 368 4.19 -24.68 19.11
CA ASP A 368 3.69 -24.52 20.48
C ASP A 368 4.75 -24.59 21.60
N PHE A 369 6.02 -24.79 21.23
CA PHE A 369 7.08 -25.00 22.22
C PHE A 369 7.15 -23.85 23.22
N ARG A 370 6.88 -24.19 24.50
CA ARG A 370 6.90 -23.27 25.64
C ARG A 370 6.16 -21.95 25.39
N LEU A 371 5.07 -21.97 24.62
CA LEU A 371 4.24 -20.78 24.42
C LEU A 371 3.67 -20.27 25.74
N ASP A 372 3.17 -21.17 26.60
CA ASP A 372 2.58 -20.82 27.89
C ASP A 372 3.60 -20.24 28.89
N GLU A 373 4.89 -20.53 28.71
CA GLU A 373 5.99 -20.02 29.54
C GLU A 373 6.59 -18.73 28.97
N GLU A 374 6.05 -18.21 27.85
CA GLU A 374 6.63 -17.12 27.08
C GLU A 374 8.12 -17.39 26.80
N GLU A 375 8.47 -18.58 26.30
CA GLU A 375 9.84 -18.96 25.92
C GLU A 375 9.96 -19.47 24.48
N ASN A 376 8.92 -19.28 23.67
CA ASN A 376 8.97 -19.65 22.28
C ASN A 376 9.98 -18.77 21.52
N PRO A 377 10.99 -19.35 20.85
CA PRO A 377 12.07 -18.58 20.22
C PRO A 377 11.58 -17.67 19.09
N ARG A 378 10.51 -18.06 18.37
CA ARG A 378 9.96 -17.25 17.28
C ARG A 378 9.10 -16.11 17.80
N GLU A 379 8.34 -16.34 18.87
CA GLU A 379 7.58 -15.27 19.52
C GLU A 379 8.53 -14.24 20.17
N HIS A 380 9.59 -14.69 20.84
CA HIS A 380 10.65 -13.81 21.35
C HIS A 380 11.28 -12.97 20.25
N GLU A 381 11.57 -13.57 19.10
CA GLU A 381 12.10 -12.84 17.96
C GLU A 381 11.17 -11.70 17.53
N LYS A 382 9.89 -12.00 17.36
CA LYS A 382 8.87 -11.02 16.96
C LYS A 382 8.74 -9.89 17.99
N GLU A 383 8.58 -10.24 19.27
CA GLU A 383 8.38 -9.30 20.38
C GLU A 383 9.59 -8.38 20.58
N GLN A 384 10.81 -8.93 20.52
CA GLN A 384 12.01 -8.15 20.72
C GLN A 384 12.30 -7.22 19.53
N ILE A 385 12.04 -7.66 18.29
CA ILE A 385 12.13 -6.77 17.12
C ILE A 385 11.08 -5.65 17.23
N LEU A 386 9.86 -5.98 17.65
CA LEU A 386 8.81 -4.99 17.92
C LEU A 386 9.24 -3.97 18.98
N GLN A 387 9.81 -4.43 20.09
CA GLN A 387 10.33 -3.57 21.15
C GLN A 387 11.43 -2.64 20.64
N LEU A 388 12.38 -3.17 19.84
CA LEU A 388 13.41 -2.35 19.19
C LEU A 388 12.80 -1.29 18.28
N MET A 389 11.85 -1.66 17.42
CA MET A 389 11.13 -0.73 16.54
C MET A 389 10.42 0.37 17.35
N ASN A 390 9.83 0.03 18.49
CA ASN A 390 9.16 0.98 19.37
C ASN A 390 10.13 1.94 20.07
N ILE A 391 11.28 1.46 20.55
CA ILE A 391 12.33 2.34 21.10
C ILE A 391 12.79 3.34 20.03
N ILE A 392 13.00 2.88 18.81
CA ILE A 392 13.42 3.74 17.69
C ILE A 392 12.34 4.78 17.36
N ALA A 393 11.07 4.38 17.32
CA ALA A 393 9.95 5.29 17.13
C ALA A 393 9.94 6.38 18.21
N GLU A 394 10.05 5.98 19.49
CA GLU A 394 10.00 6.88 20.64
C GLU A 394 11.18 7.84 20.73
N GLU A 395 12.39 7.42 20.37
CA GLU A 395 13.59 8.25 20.51
C GLU A 395 13.84 9.13 19.27
N ILE A 396 13.39 8.72 18.07
CA ILE A 396 13.68 9.45 16.81
C ILE A 396 12.46 10.18 16.23
N PHE A 397 11.26 9.60 16.31
CA PHE A 397 10.13 10.05 15.48
C PHE A 397 8.97 10.64 16.28
N VAL A 398 8.54 10.01 17.37
CA VAL A 398 7.40 10.45 18.18
C VAL A 398 7.65 11.86 18.71
N GLY A 399 6.75 12.79 18.37
CA GLY A 399 6.83 14.21 18.73
C GLY A 399 7.98 14.99 18.07
N ARG A 400 8.74 14.37 17.17
CA ARG A 400 9.95 14.93 16.53
C ARG A 400 9.85 15.00 15.01
N PHE A 401 9.15 14.06 14.38
CA PHE A 401 8.83 14.07 12.97
C PHE A 401 7.44 14.64 12.74
N ASP A 402 7.31 15.47 11.70
CA ASP A 402 6.07 16.17 11.36
C ASP A 402 5.58 15.69 9.98
N PRO A 403 4.46 14.94 9.92
CA PRO A 403 3.89 14.44 8.67
C PRO A 403 3.49 15.55 7.68
N ASP A 404 3.10 16.74 8.17
CA ASP A 404 2.68 17.85 7.32
C ASP A 404 3.87 18.46 6.56
N ILE A 405 5.06 18.41 7.16
CA ILE A 405 6.31 18.79 6.51
C ILE A 405 6.77 17.69 5.53
N GLY A 406 6.59 16.42 5.92
CA GLY A 406 6.95 15.24 5.14
C GLY A 406 8.45 15.14 4.82
N THR A 407 8.81 14.38 3.80
CA THR A 407 10.21 14.15 3.37
C THR A 407 10.54 14.75 2.01
N LEU A 408 9.61 15.49 1.41
CA LEU A 408 9.75 15.99 0.06
C LEU A 408 10.85 17.06 -0.02
N ARG A 409 11.96 16.71 -0.68
CA ARG A 409 13.05 17.61 -1.05
C ARG A 409 13.62 18.41 0.13
N ILE A 410 13.66 17.82 1.33
CA ILE A 410 14.13 18.47 2.57
C ILE A 410 15.52 19.11 2.40
N GLU A 411 16.49 18.40 1.83
CA GLU A 411 17.84 18.97 1.64
C GLU A 411 17.84 20.15 0.66
N ASN A 412 17.03 20.10 -0.41
CA ASN A 412 16.93 21.23 -1.35
C ASN A 412 16.25 22.45 -0.70
N ARG A 413 15.32 22.23 0.23
CA ARG A 413 14.65 23.29 1.00
C ARG A 413 15.64 23.98 1.92
N ILE A 414 16.45 23.21 2.66
CA ILE A 414 17.55 23.71 3.49
C ILE A 414 18.54 24.53 2.66
N GLN A 415 18.95 24.01 1.49
CA GLN A 415 19.89 24.71 0.59
C GLN A 415 19.34 26.03 0.03
N LYS A 416 18.02 26.20 -0.04
CA LYS A 416 17.35 27.44 -0.44
C LYS A 416 17.16 28.42 0.71
N GLY A 417 17.63 28.09 1.91
CA GLY A 417 17.51 28.93 3.10
C GLY A 417 16.19 28.78 3.85
N GLU A 418 15.40 27.74 3.57
CA GLU A 418 14.18 27.46 4.35
C GLU A 418 14.56 26.96 5.76
N VAL A 419 13.90 27.53 6.78
CA VAL A 419 14.12 27.15 8.18
C VAL A 419 13.12 26.06 8.55
N LEU A 420 13.61 24.82 8.69
CA LEU A 420 12.81 23.66 9.11
C LEU A 420 13.09 23.32 10.59
N PRO A 421 12.13 22.72 11.31
CA PRO A 421 12.35 22.26 12.67
C PRO A 421 13.53 21.28 12.75
N LEU A 422 14.45 21.52 13.68
CA LEU A 422 15.68 20.74 13.81
C LEU A 422 15.42 19.26 14.11
N GLU A 423 14.42 18.97 14.95
CA GLU A 423 13.98 17.62 15.27
C GLU A 423 13.47 16.87 14.03
N HIS A 424 12.74 17.57 13.15
CA HIS A 424 12.26 17.00 11.90
C HIS A 424 13.42 16.66 10.96
N ILE A 425 14.39 17.57 10.81
CA ILE A 425 15.59 17.34 9.99
C ILE A 425 16.36 16.11 10.49
N ARG A 426 16.52 15.99 11.82
CA ARG A 426 17.18 14.86 12.47
C ARG A 426 16.47 13.55 12.15
N ALA A 427 15.17 13.48 12.41
CA ALA A 427 14.36 12.30 12.13
C ALA A 427 14.44 11.88 10.66
N PHE A 428 14.33 12.85 9.73
CA PHE A 428 14.48 12.62 8.30
C PHE A 428 15.87 12.06 7.94
N ARG A 429 16.96 12.68 8.40
CA ARG A 429 18.33 12.24 8.04
C ARG A 429 18.67 10.87 8.63
N MET A 430 18.24 10.59 9.85
CA MET A 430 18.43 9.30 10.50
C MET A 430 17.63 8.16 9.85
N SER A 431 16.54 8.49 9.15
CA SER A 431 15.67 7.53 8.45
C SER A 431 16.17 7.07 7.08
N LYS A 432 17.23 7.70 6.53
CA LYS A 432 17.79 7.29 5.23
C LYS A 432 18.26 5.84 5.28
N GLU A 433 17.93 5.05 4.27
CA GLU A 433 18.20 3.60 4.22
C GLU A 433 19.66 3.26 4.55
N GLU A 434 20.60 3.97 3.95
CA GLU A 434 22.03 3.79 4.17
C GLU A 434 22.53 4.21 5.55
N VAL A 435 21.81 5.11 6.22
CA VAL A 435 22.10 5.55 7.59
C VAL A 435 21.58 4.50 8.57
N VAL A 436 20.29 4.12 8.43
CA VAL A 436 19.62 3.07 9.20
C VAL A 436 20.40 1.76 9.17
N TYR A 437 20.83 1.35 7.98
CA TYR A 437 21.63 0.15 7.80
C TYR A 437 22.92 0.18 8.63
N ASN A 438 23.59 1.33 8.74
CA ASN A 438 24.86 1.41 9.46
C ASN A 438 24.70 1.53 10.97
N TRP A 439 23.77 2.34 11.47
CA TRP A 439 23.61 2.45 12.92
C TRP A 439 22.91 1.24 13.56
N LEU A 440 22.07 0.50 12.83
CA LEU A 440 21.52 -0.75 13.34
C LEU A 440 22.58 -1.85 13.50
N LYS A 441 23.67 -1.83 12.73
CA LYS A 441 24.81 -2.73 12.97
C LYS A 441 25.48 -2.46 14.32
N TYR A 442 25.52 -1.20 14.77
CA TYR A 442 26.01 -0.89 16.10
C TYR A 442 25.07 -1.42 17.19
N VAL A 443 23.75 -1.40 16.97
CA VAL A 443 22.78 -2.05 17.88
C VAL A 443 23.06 -3.56 17.96
N GLU A 444 23.26 -4.22 16.82
CA GLU A 444 23.64 -5.64 16.76
C GLU A 444 24.94 -5.91 17.56
N GLN A 445 25.96 -5.06 17.40
CA GLN A 445 27.22 -5.17 18.15
C GLN A 445 27.06 -4.96 19.66
N ILE A 446 26.19 -4.03 20.08
CA ILE A 446 25.88 -3.81 21.51
C ILE A 446 25.28 -5.07 22.12
N ILE A 447 24.32 -5.71 21.43
CA ILE A 447 23.69 -6.94 21.87
C ILE A 447 24.71 -8.08 21.95
N LYS A 448 25.52 -8.27 20.90
CA LYS A 448 26.59 -9.30 20.89
C LYS A 448 27.57 -9.10 22.03
N ASN A 449 28.08 -7.89 22.21
CA ASN A 449 29.04 -7.57 23.27
C ASN A 449 28.46 -7.83 24.67
N TYR A 450 27.18 -7.51 24.89
CA TYR A 450 26.52 -7.75 26.18
C TYR A 450 26.56 -9.24 26.58
N PHE A 451 26.21 -10.16 25.66
CA PHE A 451 26.24 -11.59 25.96
C PHE A 451 27.67 -12.14 26.08
N ILE A 452 28.60 -11.67 25.23
CA ILE A 452 30.01 -12.07 25.30
C ILE A 452 30.62 -11.67 26.65
N MET A 453 30.35 -10.46 27.14
CA MET A 453 30.83 -10.00 28.45
C MET A 453 30.26 -10.81 29.62
N GLN A 454 29.12 -11.48 29.44
CA GLN A 454 28.55 -12.41 30.42
C GLN A 454 29.07 -13.84 30.29
N GLY A 455 30.03 -14.09 29.40
CA GLY A 455 30.58 -15.43 29.14
C GLY A 455 29.58 -16.37 28.47
N ARG A 456 28.51 -15.85 27.87
CA ARG A 456 27.49 -16.67 27.17
C ARG A 456 27.85 -16.80 25.70
N PRO A 457 28.10 -18.02 25.18
CA PRO A 457 28.24 -18.21 23.75
C PRO A 457 26.90 -17.96 23.06
N ILE A 458 26.91 -17.23 21.93
CA ILE A 458 25.71 -16.88 21.17
C ILE A 458 25.82 -17.40 19.74
N GLN A 459 24.68 -17.78 19.16
CA GLN A 459 24.54 -17.97 17.72
C GLN A 459 24.09 -16.66 17.10
N GLU A 460 24.95 -16.02 16.30
CA GLU A 460 24.70 -14.67 15.78
C GLU A 460 23.41 -14.58 14.95
N GLU A 461 23.10 -15.60 14.16
CA GLU A 461 21.88 -15.64 13.34
C GLU A 461 20.59 -15.74 14.15
N LYS A 462 20.69 -16.15 15.43
CA LYS A 462 19.55 -16.34 16.35
C LYS A 462 19.57 -15.33 17.50
N LEU A 463 20.20 -14.18 17.28
CA LEU A 463 20.44 -13.19 18.33
C LEU A 463 19.14 -12.78 19.05
N PHE A 464 18.05 -12.59 18.31
CA PHE A 464 16.75 -12.19 18.84
C PHE A 464 15.90 -13.36 19.37
N HIS A 465 16.41 -14.60 19.36
CA HIS A 465 15.77 -15.72 20.06
C HIS A 465 16.15 -15.75 21.55
N TYR A 466 17.20 -15.02 21.95
CA TYR A 466 17.60 -14.92 23.35
C TYR A 466 16.85 -13.76 24.01
N LYS A 467 16.19 -14.00 25.14
CA LYS A 467 15.51 -12.95 25.90
C LYS A 467 16.51 -11.89 26.39
N PHE A 468 16.31 -10.65 25.97
CA PHE A 468 17.13 -9.50 26.35
C PHE A 468 16.67 -8.99 27.71
N PRO A 469 17.57 -8.92 28.70
CA PRO A 469 17.23 -8.39 30.01
C PRO A 469 17.10 -6.86 29.94
N GLN A 470 16.34 -6.27 30.86
CA GLN A 470 16.09 -4.81 30.89
C GLN A 470 17.36 -3.94 30.78
N PRO A 471 18.48 -4.26 31.48
CA PRO A 471 19.71 -3.47 31.34
C PRO A 471 20.31 -3.43 29.94
N LEU A 472 20.04 -4.45 29.10
CA LEU A 472 20.44 -4.42 27.69
C LEU A 472 19.54 -3.48 26.90
N TRP A 473 18.22 -3.53 27.13
CA TRP A 473 17.28 -2.58 26.50
C TRP A 473 17.58 -1.13 26.85
N ASP A 474 17.94 -0.87 28.10
CA ASP A 474 18.33 0.47 28.55
C ASP A 474 19.56 0.97 27.78
N ARG A 475 20.59 0.13 27.61
CA ARG A 475 21.78 0.45 26.79
C ARG A 475 21.44 0.72 25.33
N ILE A 476 20.55 -0.07 24.73
CA ILE A 476 20.10 0.15 23.35
C ILE A 476 19.38 1.49 23.22
N ARG A 477 18.49 1.82 24.17
CA ARG A 477 17.77 3.10 24.20
C ARG A 477 18.72 4.28 24.37
N VAL A 478 19.68 4.20 25.29
CA VAL A 478 20.73 5.22 25.49
C VAL A 478 21.55 5.41 24.23
N PHE A 479 21.95 4.32 23.56
CA PHE A 479 22.65 4.40 22.27
C PHE A 479 21.86 5.18 21.22
N ILE A 480 20.59 4.83 21.00
CA ILE A 480 19.74 5.47 20.00
C ILE A 480 19.55 6.96 20.34
N ARG A 481 19.33 7.27 21.62
CA ARG A 481 19.20 8.65 22.09
C ARG A 481 20.47 9.46 21.86
N ASN A 482 21.62 8.96 22.30
CA ASN A 482 22.92 9.62 22.12
C ASN A 482 23.27 9.79 20.65
N LEU A 483 22.99 8.78 19.83
CA LEU A 483 23.15 8.86 18.39
C LEU A 483 22.27 9.97 17.82
N SER A 484 21.00 10.04 18.21
CA SER A 484 20.08 11.08 17.75
C SER A 484 20.53 12.49 18.17
N ASN A 485 21.16 12.63 19.33
CA ASN A 485 21.63 13.91 19.85
C ASN A 485 22.91 14.43 19.17
N LEU A 486 23.55 13.65 18.29
CA LEU A 486 24.74 14.12 17.59
C LEU A 486 24.44 15.37 16.74
N PRO A 487 25.33 16.39 16.77
CA PRO A 487 25.09 17.65 16.07
C PRO A 487 25.11 17.51 14.54
N ILE A 488 25.62 16.40 13.99
CA ILE A 488 25.71 16.19 12.54
C ILE A 488 24.36 16.22 11.85
N TRP A 489 23.29 15.80 12.55
CA TRP A 489 21.98 15.67 11.96
C TRP A 489 21.34 17.01 11.66
N VAL A 490 21.70 18.05 12.42
CA VAL A 490 21.13 19.39 12.28
C VAL A 490 22.09 20.37 11.60
N ASN A 491 23.30 19.91 11.23
CA ASN A 491 24.26 20.75 10.53
C ASN A 491 23.81 20.96 9.06
N ASN A 492 23.42 22.19 8.74
CA ASN A 492 22.94 22.56 7.41
C ASN A 492 24.07 22.68 6.36
N GLU A 493 25.30 22.96 6.78
CA GLU A 493 26.47 23.03 5.87
C GLU A 493 26.75 21.68 5.21
N LEU A 494 26.39 20.59 5.89
CA LEU A 494 26.53 19.22 5.38
C LEU A 494 25.41 18.82 4.40
N SER A 495 24.42 19.68 4.18
CA SER A 495 23.28 19.38 3.29
C SER A 495 23.72 19.10 1.86
N GLN A 496 24.71 19.83 1.32
CA GLN A 496 25.19 19.62 -0.05
C GLN A 496 26.20 18.47 -0.15
N THR A 497 27.10 18.36 0.83
CA THR A 497 28.28 17.49 0.75
C THR A 497 28.03 16.07 1.25
N VAL A 498 27.26 15.92 2.34
CA VAL A 498 27.00 14.62 2.98
C VAL A 498 25.60 14.13 2.68
N PHE A 499 24.59 15.00 2.82
CA PHE A 499 23.18 14.60 2.76
C PHE A 499 22.50 14.82 1.39
N GLY A 500 23.14 15.50 0.44
CA GLY A 500 22.50 16.00 -0.77
C GLY A 500 22.10 14.93 -1.80
N GLY A 501 22.75 13.76 -1.77
CA GLY A 501 22.46 12.61 -2.62
C GLY A 501 22.28 11.33 -1.81
N LYS A 502 21.71 10.29 -2.43
CA LYS A 502 21.67 8.95 -1.85
C LYS A 502 23.10 8.40 -1.82
N GLN A 503 23.58 8.07 -0.63
CA GLN A 503 24.92 7.50 -0.44
C GLN A 503 24.84 5.97 -0.36
N ASN A 504 25.99 5.31 -0.46
CA ASN A 504 26.07 3.87 -0.27
C ASN A 504 26.37 3.52 1.20
N TYR A 505 26.31 2.23 1.55
CA TYR A 505 26.54 1.78 2.92
C TYR A 505 27.99 2.05 3.38
N ALA A 506 28.98 1.87 2.50
CA ALA A 506 30.39 2.11 2.81
C ALA A 506 30.68 3.58 3.16
N PHE A 507 29.94 4.52 2.59
CA PHE A 507 30.09 5.95 2.87
C PHE A 507 29.78 6.28 4.34
N TRP A 508 28.63 5.81 4.83
CA TRP A 508 28.22 6.03 6.22
C TRP A 508 29.01 5.19 7.20
N GLN A 509 29.42 3.98 6.80
CA GLN A 509 30.34 3.16 7.59
C GLN A 509 31.65 3.92 7.84
N ALA A 510 32.28 4.46 6.79
CA ALA A 510 33.51 5.24 6.93
C ALA A 510 33.34 6.47 7.84
N ILE A 511 32.21 7.17 7.73
CA ILE A 511 31.91 8.31 8.60
C ILE A 511 31.83 7.87 10.07
N PHE A 512 31.08 6.82 10.38
CA PHE A 512 30.93 6.37 11.76
C PHE A 512 32.23 5.79 12.35
N GLU A 513 33.03 5.08 11.54
CA GLU A 513 34.28 4.45 11.99
C GLU A 513 35.47 5.42 12.07
N THR A 514 35.50 6.48 11.26
CA THR A 514 36.68 7.37 11.15
C THR A 514 36.38 8.84 11.43
N GLY A 515 35.11 9.21 11.49
CA GLY A 515 34.64 10.59 11.56
C GLY A 515 34.77 11.38 10.25
N LYS A 516 35.22 10.75 9.16
CA LYS A 516 35.44 11.37 7.85
C LYS A 516 34.67 10.64 6.75
N SER A 517 34.22 11.39 5.75
CA SER A 517 33.72 10.81 4.50
C SER A 517 34.84 10.09 3.74
N PRO A 518 34.53 9.17 2.81
CA PRO A 518 35.51 8.55 1.93
C PRO A 518 36.34 9.55 1.10
N GLN A 519 35.83 10.77 0.91
CA GLN A 519 36.50 11.87 0.22
C GLN A 519 37.36 12.74 1.17
N GLY A 520 37.51 12.35 2.44
CA GLY A 520 38.36 13.03 3.43
C GLY A 520 37.72 14.23 4.13
N VAL A 521 36.49 14.60 3.80
CA VAL A 521 35.74 15.67 4.49
C VAL A 521 35.43 15.23 5.92
N ARG A 522 35.75 16.05 6.92
CA ARG A 522 35.43 15.77 8.33
C ARG A 522 33.95 15.99 8.59
N VAL A 523 33.26 14.94 9.05
CA VAL A 523 31.81 14.93 9.26
C VAL A 523 31.48 14.86 10.75
N LEU A 524 32.22 14.03 11.52
CA LEU A 524 32.14 13.95 12.97
C LEU A 524 33.41 14.52 13.60
N ALA A 525 33.28 15.03 14.84
CA ALA A 525 34.42 15.47 15.63
C ALA A 525 35.31 14.28 16.00
N GLU A 526 34.71 13.18 16.44
CA GLU A 526 35.36 11.91 16.75
C GLU A 526 34.59 10.75 16.09
N PRO A 527 35.23 9.62 15.79
CA PRO A 527 34.54 8.37 15.46
C PRO A 527 33.52 7.98 16.53
N LEU A 528 32.52 7.18 16.15
CA LEU A 528 31.59 6.62 17.13
C LEU A 528 32.32 5.58 17.99
N ASP A 529 32.34 5.84 19.30
CA ASP A 529 32.82 4.90 20.31
C ASP A 529 31.62 4.27 20.99
N LEU A 530 31.37 2.98 20.72
CA LEU A 530 30.24 2.22 21.27
C LEU A 530 30.14 2.31 22.79
N MET A 531 31.27 2.29 23.51
CA MET A 531 31.26 2.30 24.97
C MET A 531 30.91 3.68 25.52
N LYS A 532 31.29 4.76 24.82
CA LYS A 532 30.83 6.12 25.16
C LYS A 532 29.35 6.31 24.82
N MET A 533 28.91 5.76 23.69
CA MET A 533 27.53 5.95 23.20
C MET A 533 26.46 5.26 24.06
N ILE A 534 26.83 4.28 24.88
CA ILE A 534 25.92 3.59 25.82
C ILE A 534 25.99 4.11 27.27
N GLN A 535 26.70 5.22 27.51
CA GLN A 535 26.73 5.91 28.80
C GLN A 535 25.61 6.96 28.85
N GLU A 536 24.97 7.11 30.02
CA GLU A 536 23.88 8.08 30.26
C GLU A 536 24.32 9.54 30.18
#